data_AF-G3Q127-F1
#
_entry.id   AF-G3Q127-F1
#
_cell.length_a   1.000
_cell.length_b   1.000
_cell.length_c   1.000
_cell.angle_alpha   90.00
_cell.angle_beta   90.00
_cell.angle_gamma   90.00
#
_symmetry.space_group_name_H-M   'P 1'
#
loop_
_entity.id
_entity.type
_entity.pdbx_description
1 polymer ?
#
loop_
_entity_poly.entity_id
_entity_poly.type
_entity_poly.pdbx_seq_one_letter_code
_entity_poly.pdbx_strand_id
1 'polypeptide(L)'
;MAVQCDGVTVRRGLTFATGLVECLCFAGAVFGWASLVFVLKTDGYFGSGCVNVTNSNATQALDCSGQDEKFSLVFTIASFMNNFLTLPSGFLFDHFGTTVARLVGICLYTSGTLMVGFSNAALSFMLFPALSFLATGGVMFLITNMQVGNLFGSRRSTIITLYNGAFDSSSALFLVIKLLHEAGFSLRSCFIFLSACSVVHLLRTFFLLPRRHIPYTLPDGYTYGITCGKSKTLSLEPTTTNGNVQPASEEKPLNMDLPVKPEKTFAECLKSRFFVLQLLWLSIMQLRHYLFIGTLNPMLQRLTAGEPSLVSQYINAFAITQLCGVLCAPWNGLIMDRHKGRTRAPGESEQEADLRASVLSLFLTSLQCVAFSLCASIPYLPLQYLTFVLQVLNRSFLYGGNAAFISVAFPSCHFGKLYGSVLALSAVLSVLQYPCFALVNGPLNGNPLYVNIALTLFSLLTFIHPLSVFLHCRSLASGRARSTYS
;
A
#
# COMPACT_ATOMS: atom_id res chain seq x y z
N MET A 1 -14.08 40.14 5.89
CA MET A 1 -15.05 39.07 6.23
C MET A 1 -15.28 38.25 4.96
N ALA A 2 -14.50 37.19 4.73
CA ALA A 2 -14.77 35.82 5.19
C ALA A 2 -15.99 35.16 4.51
N VAL A 3 -15.98 35.05 3.17
CA VAL A 3 -16.95 34.21 2.41
C VAL A 3 -16.28 33.35 1.32
N GLN A 4 -15.00 33.58 0.98
CA GLN A 4 -14.32 32.81 -0.08
C GLN A 4 -13.63 31.50 0.43
N CYS A 5 -13.57 31.27 1.75
CA CYS A 5 -12.81 30.15 2.33
C CYS A 5 -13.58 28.82 2.44
N ASP A 6 -14.91 28.84 2.40
CA ASP A 6 -15.71 27.62 2.67
C ASP A 6 -15.66 26.61 1.52
N GLY A 7 -15.69 27.09 0.26
CA GLY A 7 -15.66 26.22 -0.92
C GLY A 7 -14.36 25.41 -1.05
N VAL A 8 -13.21 25.99 -0.66
CA VAL A 8 -11.92 25.29 -0.72
C VAL A 8 -11.82 24.22 0.36
N THR A 9 -12.31 24.52 1.57
CA THR A 9 -12.30 23.57 2.69
C THR A 9 -13.23 22.38 2.43
N VAL A 10 -14.45 22.64 1.94
CA VAL A 10 -15.41 21.59 1.54
C VAL A 10 -14.82 20.72 0.44
N ARG A 11 -14.18 21.32 -0.58
CA ARG A 11 -13.52 20.57 -1.65
C ARG A 11 -12.41 19.67 -1.14
N ARG A 12 -11.52 20.17 -0.27
CA ARG A 12 -10.45 19.36 0.34
C ARG A 12 -11.03 18.17 1.13
N GLY A 13 -12.09 18.41 1.90
CA GLY A 13 -12.82 17.36 2.60
C GLY A 13 -13.42 16.31 1.67
N LEU A 14 -14.07 16.75 0.58
CA LEU A 14 -14.67 15.86 -0.41
C LEU A 14 -13.63 15.02 -1.18
N THR A 15 -12.52 15.63 -1.61
CA THR A 15 -11.41 14.92 -2.27
C THR A 15 -10.81 13.83 -1.38
N PHE A 16 -10.70 14.13 -0.09
CA PHE A 16 -10.23 13.18 0.92
C PHE A 16 -11.24 12.05 1.17
N ALA A 17 -12.49 12.37 1.49
CA ALA A 17 -13.52 11.37 1.79
C ALA A 17 -13.76 10.42 0.61
N THR A 18 -13.90 10.96 -0.61
CA THR A 18 -14.08 10.14 -1.82
C THR A 18 -12.84 9.30 -2.14
N GLY A 19 -11.64 9.79 -1.82
CA GLY A 19 -10.42 9.01 -1.96
C GLY A 19 -10.35 7.85 -0.97
N LEU A 20 -10.80 8.07 0.27
CA LEU A 20 -10.83 7.00 1.28
C LEU A 20 -11.80 5.91 0.86
N VAL A 21 -12.99 6.27 0.39
CA VAL A 21 -13.97 5.31 -0.14
C VAL A 21 -13.40 4.57 -1.34
N GLU A 22 -12.73 5.27 -2.25
CA GLU A 22 -12.05 4.65 -3.40
C GLU A 22 -11.00 3.62 -2.96
N CYS A 23 -10.12 3.99 -2.02
CA CYS A 23 -9.11 3.05 -1.51
C CYS A 23 -9.74 1.87 -0.76
N LEU A 24 -10.76 2.14 0.06
CA LEU A 24 -11.46 1.14 0.87
C LEU A 24 -12.22 0.12 0.03
N CYS A 25 -12.82 0.55 -1.09
CA CYS A 25 -13.64 -0.33 -1.89
C CYS A 25 -12.87 -1.01 -3.02
N PHE A 26 -11.80 -0.40 -3.56
CA PHE A 26 -11.25 -0.84 -4.84
C PHE A 26 -9.74 -1.09 -4.86
N ALA A 27 -8.96 -0.63 -3.89
CA ALA A 27 -7.51 -0.56 -4.10
C ALA A 27 -6.73 -1.84 -3.67
N GLY A 28 -7.15 -2.53 -2.60
CA GLY A 28 -6.40 -3.64 -2.00
C GLY A 28 -7.16 -4.98 -1.96
N ALA A 29 -8.17 -5.16 -2.82
CA ALA A 29 -9.07 -6.32 -2.79
C ALA A 29 -8.34 -7.67 -2.89
N VAL A 30 -7.24 -7.74 -3.65
CA VAL A 30 -6.44 -8.96 -3.84
C VAL A 30 -5.90 -9.55 -2.53
N PHE A 31 -5.70 -8.73 -1.50
CA PHE A 31 -5.25 -9.23 -0.19
C PHE A 31 -6.36 -9.94 0.61
N GLY A 32 -7.61 -9.89 0.14
CA GLY A 32 -8.74 -10.71 0.60
C GLY A 32 -8.79 -12.11 0.01
N TRP A 33 -7.70 -12.56 -0.62
CA TRP A 33 -7.60 -13.77 -1.43
C TRP A 33 -8.24 -15.00 -0.79
N ALA A 34 -8.05 -15.23 0.51
CA ALA A 34 -8.59 -16.39 1.21
C ALA A 34 -10.13 -16.51 1.06
N SER A 35 -10.86 -15.39 1.04
CA SER A 35 -12.31 -15.39 0.81
C SER A 35 -12.67 -15.69 -0.63
N LEU A 36 -11.90 -15.17 -1.59
CA LEU A 36 -12.13 -15.43 -3.01
C LEU A 36 -11.81 -16.88 -3.39
N VAL A 37 -10.76 -17.49 -2.83
CA VAL A 37 -10.43 -18.92 -3.06
C VAL A 37 -11.59 -19.82 -2.68
N PHE A 38 -12.28 -19.52 -1.57
CA PHE A 38 -13.46 -20.28 -1.17
C PHE A 38 -14.51 -20.29 -2.28
N VAL A 39 -14.85 -19.11 -2.82
CA VAL A 39 -15.81 -18.96 -3.92
C VAL A 39 -15.34 -19.68 -5.19
N LEU A 40 -14.07 -19.51 -5.57
CA LEU A 40 -13.49 -20.13 -6.76
C LEU A 40 -13.49 -21.67 -6.67
N LYS A 41 -13.26 -22.23 -5.47
CA LYS A 41 -13.36 -23.67 -5.23
C LYS A 41 -14.80 -24.16 -5.40
N THR A 42 -15.78 -23.42 -4.88
CA THR A 42 -17.21 -23.73 -5.06
C THR A 42 -17.61 -23.71 -6.55
N ASP A 43 -17.06 -22.78 -7.32
CA ASP A 43 -17.30 -22.66 -8.77
C ASP A 43 -16.48 -23.65 -9.62
N GLY A 44 -15.69 -24.53 -9.00
CA GLY A 44 -14.95 -25.60 -9.69
C GLY A 44 -13.66 -25.16 -10.39
N TYR A 45 -13.13 -23.97 -10.08
CA TYR A 45 -11.86 -23.51 -10.66
C TYR A 45 -10.70 -24.44 -10.29
N PHE A 46 -9.82 -24.71 -11.25
CA PHE A 46 -8.70 -25.65 -11.12
C PHE A 46 -9.09 -27.05 -10.59
N GLY A 47 -10.36 -27.47 -10.74
CA GLY A 47 -10.84 -28.77 -10.23
C GLY A 47 -10.07 -29.98 -10.77
N SER A 48 -9.42 -29.85 -11.94
CA SER A 48 -8.53 -30.88 -12.51
C SER A 48 -7.27 -31.15 -11.67
N GLY A 49 -6.95 -30.28 -10.71
CA GLY A 49 -5.84 -30.47 -9.77
C GLY A 49 -6.19 -31.33 -8.56
N CYS A 50 -7.42 -31.83 -8.47
CA CYS A 50 -7.84 -32.79 -7.45
C CYS A 50 -7.78 -34.21 -7.98
N VAL A 51 -7.16 -35.12 -7.23
CA VAL A 51 -7.00 -36.55 -7.59
C VAL A 51 -7.57 -37.44 -6.49
N ASN A 52 -8.19 -38.54 -6.89
CA ASN A 52 -8.66 -39.56 -5.94
C ASN A 52 -7.46 -40.37 -5.46
N VAL A 53 -7.17 -40.32 -4.16
CA VAL A 53 -6.10 -41.09 -3.53
C VAL A 53 -6.72 -42.14 -2.62
N THR A 54 -6.24 -43.37 -2.73
CA THR A 54 -6.64 -44.46 -1.84
C THR A 54 -5.77 -44.40 -0.59
N ASN A 55 -6.35 -44.05 0.56
CA ASN A 55 -5.62 -44.06 1.82
C ASN A 55 -5.30 -45.50 2.25
N SER A 56 -4.31 -45.67 3.14
CA SER A 56 -3.91 -46.96 3.74
C SER A 56 -5.06 -47.73 4.41
N ASN A 57 -6.17 -47.05 4.71
CA ASN A 57 -7.40 -47.63 5.27
C ASN A 57 -8.47 -47.94 4.20
N ALA A 58 -8.11 -48.02 2.91
CA ALA A 58 -9.01 -48.29 1.77
C ALA A 58 -10.18 -47.29 1.59
N THR A 59 -10.08 -46.10 2.17
CA THR A 59 -11.01 -44.99 1.95
C THR A 59 -10.50 -44.11 0.81
N GLN A 60 -11.36 -43.79 -0.16
CA GLN A 60 -11.06 -42.81 -1.20
C GLN A 60 -11.08 -41.41 -0.57
N ALA A 61 -9.91 -40.78 -0.48
CA ALA A 61 -9.79 -39.37 -0.11
C ALA A 61 -9.46 -38.56 -1.35
N LEU A 62 -10.14 -37.43 -1.52
CA LEU A 62 -9.83 -36.49 -2.59
C LEU A 62 -8.65 -35.62 -2.16
N ASP A 63 -7.49 -35.81 -2.79
CA ASP A 63 -6.33 -34.93 -2.59
C ASP A 63 -6.41 -33.76 -3.58
N CYS A 64 -6.53 -32.54 -3.05
CA CYS A 64 -6.58 -31.30 -3.82
C CYS A 64 -5.32 -30.43 -3.64
N SER A 65 -4.21 -31.01 -3.18
CA SER A 65 -2.93 -30.32 -3.01
C SER A 65 -2.49 -29.54 -4.26
N GLY A 66 -2.64 -30.13 -5.45
CA GLY A 66 -2.32 -29.48 -6.73
C GLY A 66 -3.23 -28.29 -7.07
N GLN A 67 -4.52 -28.34 -6.69
CA GLN A 67 -5.44 -27.22 -6.82
C GLN A 67 -4.99 -26.04 -5.94
N ASP A 68 -4.64 -26.33 -4.68
CA ASP A 68 -4.18 -25.33 -3.71
C ASP A 68 -2.84 -24.71 -4.10
N GLU A 69 -1.95 -25.47 -4.74
CA GLU A 69 -0.71 -24.97 -5.31
C GLU A 69 -1.00 -23.93 -6.42
N LYS A 70 -1.94 -24.21 -7.33
CA LYS A 70 -2.32 -23.26 -8.40
C LYS A 70 -2.90 -21.97 -7.83
N PHE A 71 -3.80 -22.06 -6.86
CA PHE A 71 -4.34 -20.86 -6.20
C PHE A 71 -3.26 -20.05 -5.47
N SER A 72 -2.32 -20.72 -4.79
CA SER A 72 -1.19 -20.08 -4.13
C SER A 72 -0.29 -19.36 -5.13
N LEU A 73 -0.08 -19.95 -6.31
CA LEU A 73 0.70 -19.34 -7.40
C LEU A 73 0.00 -18.10 -7.97
N VAL A 74 -1.32 -18.15 -8.18
CA VAL A 74 -2.11 -16.99 -8.65
C VAL A 74 -1.93 -15.80 -7.69
N PHE A 75 -2.08 -16.00 -6.38
CA PHE A 75 -1.88 -14.94 -5.40
C PHE A 75 -0.43 -14.46 -5.34
N THR A 76 0.54 -15.37 -5.45
CA THR A 76 1.96 -15.04 -5.49
C THR A 76 2.27 -14.10 -6.65
N ILE A 77 1.77 -14.41 -7.85
CA ILE A 77 1.99 -13.57 -9.04
C ILE A 77 1.26 -12.23 -8.90
N ALA A 78 0.00 -12.22 -8.45
CA ALA A 78 -0.76 -10.99 -8.27
C ALA A 78 -0.13 -10.05 -7.23
N SER A 79 0.28 -10.57 -6.07
CA SER A 79 0.95 -9.80 -5.02
C SER A 79 2.35 -9.32 -5.45
N PHE A 80 3.10 -10.14 -6.21
CA PHE A 80 4.37 -9.72 -6.79
C PHE A 80 4.17 -8.58 -7.81
N MET A 81 3.22 -8.73 -8.74
CA MET A 81 2.89 -7.70 -9.74
C MET A 81 2.41 -6.40 -9.10
N ASN A 82 1.61 -6.46 -8.02
CA ASN A 82 1.19 -5.28 -7.25
C ASN A 82 2.39 -4.43 -6.84
N ASN A 83 3.40 -5.05 -6.22
CA ASN A 83 4.56 -4.34 -5.68
C ASN A 83 5.57 -3.99 -6.78
N PHE A 84 5.88 -4.93 -7.67
CA PHE A 84 6.86 -4.72 -8.75
C PHE A 84 6.40 -3.61 -9.71
N LEU A 85 5.14 -3.62 -10.14
CA LEU A 85 4.58 -2.59 -11.01
C LEU A 85 4.28 -1.27 -10.29
N THR A 86 4.48 -1.19 -8.97
CA THR A 86 4.44 0.09 -8.26
C THR A 86 5.57 1.02 -8.73
N LEU A 87 6.75 0.47 -9.10
CA LEU A 87 7.86 1.26 -9.64
C LEU A 87 7.50 2.01 -10.94
N PRO A 88 7.11 1.33 -12.04
CA PRO A 88 6.70 2.00 -13.27
C PRO A 88 5.48 2.91 -13.04
N SER A 89 4.55 2.52 -12.17
CA SER A 89 3.42 3.37 -11.77
C SER A 89 3.86 4.66 -11.08
N GLY A 90 4.89 4.59 -10.23
CA GLY A 90 5.50 5.72 -9.56
C GLY A 90 6.23 6.65 -10.54
N PHE A 91 6.93 6.09 -11.52
CA PHE A 91 7.52 6.87 -12.63
C PHE A 91 6.45 7.57 -13.46
N LEU A 92 5.37 6.86 -13.80
CA LEU A 92 4.25 7.40 -14.56
C LEU A 92 3.61 8.56 -13.78
N PHE A 93 3.38 8.37 -12.48
CA PHE A 93 2.83 9.39 -11.59
C PHE A 93 3.74 10.62 -11.50
N ASP A 94 5.03 10.44 -11.20
CA ASP A 94 5.96 11.55 -11.01
C ASP A 94 6.21 12.34 -12.32
N HIS A 95 6.22 11.68 -13.49
CA HIS A 95 6.56 12.34 -14.76
C HIS A 95 5.34 12.88 -15.51
N PHE A 96 4.27 12.10 -15.65
CA PHE A 96 3.08 12.48 -16.43
C PHE A 96 1.94 13.04 -15.59
N GLY A 97 2.04 12.94 -14.26
CA GLY A 97 1.07 13.48 -13.33
C GLY A 97 -0.12 12.58 -13.07
N THR A 98 -1.04 13.12 -12.26
CA THR A 98 -2.15 12.40 -11.65
C THR A 98 -3.16 11.89 -12.68
N THR A 99 -3.57 12.70 -13.66
CA THR A 99 -4.62 12.27 -14.60
C THR A 99 -4.17 11.08 -15.43
N VAL A 100 -2.95 11.11 -15.98
CA VAL A 100 -2.44 10.01 -16.83
C VAL A 100 -2.29 8.73 -16.00
N ALA A 101 -1.66 8.83 -14.82
CA ALA A 101 -1.52 7.70 -13.92
C ALA A 101 -2.88 7.08 -13.55
N ARG A 102 -3.88 7.91 -13.27
CA ARG A 102 -5.23 7.43 -12.94
C ARG A 102 -5.94 6.79 -14.11
N LEU A 103 -5.87 7.35 -15.32
CA LEU A 103 -6.50 6.74 -16.50
C LEU A 103 -5.91 5.35 -16.79
N VAL A 104 -4.58 5.21 -16.73
CA VAL A 104 -3.92 3.90 -16.86
C VAL A 104 -4.38 2.95 -15.76
N GLY A 105 -4.42 3.40 -14.50
CA GLY A 105 -4.90 2.60 -13.37
C GLY A 105 -6.35 2.14 -13.51
N ILE A 106 -7.25 3.01 -13.97
CA ILE A 106 -8.67 2.69 -14.22
C ILE A 106 -8.79 1.65 -15.34
N CYS A 107 -8.04 1.81 -16.44
CA CYS A 107 -8.04 0.83 -17.53
C CYS A 107 -7.57 -0.55 -17.05
N LEU A 108 -6.47 -0.62 -16.28
CA LEU A 108 -5.98 -1.87 -15.70
C LEU A 108 -6.99 -2.48 -14.73
N TYR A 109 -7.55 -1.70 -13.81
CA TYR A 109 -8.53 -2.16 -12.84
C TYR A 109 -9.81 -2.71 -13.51
N THR A 110 -10.34 -1.96 -14.48
CA THR A 110 -11.54 -2.35 -15.24
C THR A 110 -11.25 -3.62 -16.06
N SER A 111 -10.09 -3.72 -16.69
CA SER A 111 -9.69 -4.92 -17.43
C SER A 111 -9.61 -6.13 -16.49
N GLY A 112 -8.96 -6.00 -15.33
CA GLY A 112 -8.88 -7.07 -14.34
C GLY A 112 -10.24 -7.54 -13.83
N THR A 113 -11.14 -6.62 -13.49
CA THR A 113 -12.51 -6.97 -13.04
C THR A 113 -13.33 -7.63 -14.14
N LEU A 114 -13.29 -7.15 -15.38
CA LEU A 114 -13.96 -7.77 -16.51
C LEU A 114 -13.42 -9.17 -16.79
N MET A 115 -12.10 -9.35 -16.72
CA MET A 115 -11.48 -10.66 -16.94
C MET A 115 -11.93 -11.71 -15.92
N VAL A 116 -12.08 -11.34 -14.63
CA VAL A 116 -12.69 -12.24 -13.63
C VAL A 116 -14.19 -12.41 -13.89
N GLY A 117 -14.91 -11.34 -14.26
CA GLY A 117 -16.34 -11.42 -14.55
C GLY A 117 -16.70 -12.38 -15.68
N PHE A 118 -15.83 -12.52 -16.69
CA PHE A 118 -16.00 -13.44 -17.82
C PHE A 118 -15.24 -14.76 -17.68
N SER A 119 -14.49 -14.98 -16.60
CA SER A 119 -13.82 -16.25 -16.36
C SER A 119 -14.82 -17.34 -15.91
N ASN A 120 -14.42 -18.60 -16.10
CA ASN A 120 -15.15 -19.78 -15.65
C ASN A 120 -14.14 -20.91 -15.36
N ALA A 121 -14.62 -22.07 -14.89
CA ALA A 121 -13.77 -23.21 -14.56
C ALA A 121 -12.86 -23.66 -15.73
N ALA A 122 -13.35 -23.63 -16.97
CA ALA A 122 -12.54 -23.99 -18.15
C ALA A 122 -11.46 -22.93 -18.47
N LEU A 123 -11.73 -21.67 -18.15
CA LEU A 123 -10.81 -20.53 -18.29
C LEU A 123 -10.12 -20.15 -16.97
N SER A 124 -9.85 -21.12 -16.09
CA SER A 124 -9.23 -20.85 -14.78
C SER A 124 -7.89 -20.10 -14.88
N PHE A 125 -7.14 -20.28 -15.96
CA PHE A 125 -5.87 -19.57 -16.21
C PHE A 125 -6.05 -18.05 -16.46
N MET A 126 -7.26 -17.60 -16.78
CA MET A 126 -7.55 -16.17 -16.95
C MET A 126 -7.38 -15.39 -15.64
N LEU A 127 -7.47 -16.08 -14.47
CA LEU A 127 -7.27 -15.48 -13.15
C LEU A 127 -5.87 -14.90 -12.95
N PHE A 128 -4.84 -15.45 -13.60
CA PHE A 128 -3.46 -14.96 -13.49
C PHE A 128 -3.33 -13.50 -13.95
N PRO A 129 -3.59 -13.16 -15.24
CA PRO A 129 -3.53 -11.78 -15.68
C PRO A 129 -4.64 -10.91 -15.05
N ALA A 130 -5.82 -11.47 -14.78
CA ALA A 130 -6.94 -10.70 -14.23
C ALA A 130 -6.62 -10.10 -12.86
N LEU A 131 -6.09 -10.91 -11.94
CA LEU A 131 -5.75 -10.44 -10.59
C LEU A 131 -4.48 -9.59 -10.57
N SER A 132 -3.54 -9.81 -11.49
CA SER A 132 -2.40 -8.90 -11.66
C SER A 132 -2.85 -7.50 -12.08
N PHE A 133 -3.72 -7.38 -13.09
CA PHE A 133 -4.25 -6.09 -13.51
C PHE A 133 -5.11 -5.42 -12.44
N LEU A 134 -5.93 -6.19 -11.72
CA LEU A 134 -6.71 -5.71 -10.59
C LEU A 134 -5.80 -5.11 -9.50
N ALA A 135 -4.73 -5.82 -9.13
CA ALA A 135 -3.79 -5.37 -8.09
C ALA A 135 -3.03 -4.11 -8.54
N THR A 136 -2.51 -4.10 -9.77
CA THR A 136 -1.78 -2.94 -10.31
C THR A 136 -2.66 -1.71 -10.44
N GLY A 137 -3.90 -1.85 -10.93
CA GLY A 137 -4.86 -0.73 -10.97
C GLY A 137 -5.17 -0.19 -9.57
N GLY A 138 -5.35 -1.09 -8.60
CA GLY A 138 -5.62 -0.74 -7.22
C GLY A 138 -4.48 0.05 -6.54
N VAL A 139 -3.22 -0.38 -6.69
CA VAL A 139 -2.08 0.37 -6.13
C VAL A 139 -1.89 1.74 -6.77
N MET A 140 -2.26 1.92 -8.04
CA MET A 140 -2.25 3.24 -8.69
C MET A 140 -3.27 4.20 -8.07
N PHE A 141 -4.44 3.72 -7.65
CA PHE A 141 -5.39 4.53 -6.87
C PHE A 141 -4.78 4.97 -5.55
N LEU A 142 -4.08 4.07 -4.85
CA LEU A 142 -3.40 4.40 -3.62
C LEU A 142 -2.33 5.50 -3.82
N ILE A 143 -1.38 5.31 -4.74
CA ILE A 143 -0.29 6.27 -4.99
C ILE A 143 -0.85 7.65 -5.31
N THR A 144 -1.85 7.72 -6.20
CA THR A 144 -2.46 8.99 -6.63
C THR A 144 -3.29 9.65 -5.55
N ASN A 145 -3.72 8.91 -4.52
CA ASN A 145 -4.42 9.45 -3.36
C ASN A 145 -3.49 9.94 -2.24
N MET A 146 -2.29 9.37 -2.10
CA MET A 146 -1.35 9.79 -1.04
C MET A 146 -0.97 11.29 -1.11
N GLN A 147 -0.89 11.87 -2.31
CA GLN A 147 -0.60 13.31 -2.48
C GLN A 147 -1.66 14.23 -1.83
N VAL A 148 -2.88 13.74 -1.60
CA VAL A 148 -3.94 14.49 -0.90
C VAL A 148 -3.49 14.84 0.53
N GLY A 149 -2.57 14.09 1.13
CA GLY A 149 -1.95 14.44 2.40
C GLY A 149 -1.27 15.81 2.40
N ASN A 150 -0.76 16.28 1.24
CA ASN A 150 -0.15 17.61 1.11
C ASN A 150 -1.16 18.74 1.36
N LEU A 151 -2.47 18.49 1.18
CA LEU A 151 -3.54 19.47 1.45
C LEU A 151 -3.78 19.74 2.94
N PHE A 152 -3.26 18.86 3.81
CA PHE A 152 -3.55 18.84 5.25
C PHE A 152 -2.33 19.15 6.13
N GLY A 153 -1.24 19.68 5.56
CA GLY A 153 -0.10 20.27 6.30
C GLY A 153 0.35 19.48 7.54
N SER A 154 -0.06 19.95 8.72
CA SER A 154 0.27 19.34 10.02
C SER A 154 -0.23 17.91 10.23
N ARG A 155 -1.20 17.44 9.44
CA ARG A 155 -1.75 16.08 9.50
C ARG A 155 -1.38 15.22 8.27
N ARG A 156 -0.38 15.65 7.50
CA ARG A 156 0.01 15.00 6.23
C ARG A 156 0.28 13.51 6.40
N SER A 157 1.06 13.10 7.40
CA SER A 157 1.42 11.70 7.61
C SER A 157 0.19 10.88 7.99
N THR A 158 -0.68 11.43 8.84
CA THR A 158 -1.97 10.84 9.25
C THR A 158 -2.88 10.58 8.06
N ILE A 159 -2.98 11.52 7.11
CA ILE A 159 -3.80 11.34 5.90
C ILE A 159 -3.18 10.27 4.99
N ILE A 160 -1.85 10.28 4.80
CA ILE A 160 -1.14 9.26 4.01
C ILE A 160 -1.34 7.87 4.63
N THR A 161 -1.20 7.72 5.94
CA THR A 161 -1.38 6.43 6.60
C THR A 161 -2.83 5.97 6.54
N LEU A 162 -3.80 6.87 6.67
CA LEU A 162 -5.22 6.51 6.55
C LEU A 162 -5.58 5.96 5.15
N TYR A 163 -5.00 6.50 4.08
CA TYR A 163 -5.16 5.92 2.73
C TYR A 163 -4.58 4.51 2.62
N ASN A 164 -3.42 4.25 3.24
CA ASN A 164 -2.85 2.91 3.29
C ASN A 164 -3.72 1.97 4.13
N GLY A 165 -4.28 2.44 5.25
CA GLY A 165 -5.23 1.66 6.05
C GLY A 165 -6.51 1.32 5.31
N ALA A 166 -7.04 2.27 4.53
CA ALA A 166 -8.18 2.03 3.64
C ALA A 166 -7.83 0.98 2.56
N PHE A 167 -6.64 1.08 1.95
CA PHE A 167 -6.14 0.07 1.01
C PHE A 167 -6.04 -1.32 1.67
N ASP A 168 -5.50 -1.42 2.88
CA ASP A 168 -5.40 -2.71 3.57
C ASP A 168 -6.78 -3.31 3.89
N SER A 169 -7.73 -2.45 4.28
CA SER A 169 -9.11 -2.82 4.62
C SER A 169 -9.95 -3.23 3.40
N SER A 170 -9.52 -2.84 2.19
CA SER A 170 -10.16 -3.22 0.93
C SER A 170 -10.17 -4.73 0.66
N SER A 171 -9.29 -5.48 1.31
CA SER A 171 -9.33 -6.95 1.30
C SER A 171 -10.70 -7.52 1.67
N ALA A 172 -11.50 -6.81 2.48
CA ALA A 172 -12.85 -7.23 2.82
C ALA A 172 -13.84 -7.23 1.64
N LEU A 173 -13.51 -6.57 0.52
CA LEU A 173 -14.34 -6.64 -0.68
C LEU A 173 -14.60 -8.09 -1.11
N PHE A 174 -13.57 -8.93 -1.08
CA PHE A 174 -13.71 -10.34 -1.44
C PHE A 174 -14.50 -11.15 -0.41
N LEU A 175 -14.53 -10.72 0.85
CA LEU A 175 -15.46 -11.27 1.84
C LEU A 175 -16.90 -10.90 1.48
N VAL A 176 -17.17 -9.65 1.11
CA VAL A 176 -18.50 -9.22 0.66
C VAL A 176 -18.95 -10.04 -0.56
N ILE A 177 -18.04 -10.26 -1.53
CA ILE A 177 -18.33 -11.13 -2.69
C ILE A 177 -18.63 -12.55 -2.26
N LYS A 178 -17.87 -13.13 -1.31
CA LYS A 178 -18.15 -14.45 -0.75
C LYS A 178 -19.54 -14.54 -0.15
N LEU A 179 -19.92 -13.57 0.69
CA LEU A 179 -21.24 -13.54 1.33
C LEU A 179 -22.38 -13.37 0.31
N LEU A 180 -22.18 -12.54 -0.72
CA LEU A 180 -23.14 -12.41 -1.83
C LEU A 180 -23.26 -13.72 -2.62
N HIS A 181 -22.15 -14.44 -2.81
CA HIS A 181 -22.15 -15.73 -3.48
C HIS A 181 -22.92 -16.80 -2.69
N GLU A 182 -22.71 -16.85 -1.37
CA GLU A 182 -23.48 -17.71 -0.46
C GLU A 182 -24.98 -17.36 -0.45
N ALA A 183 -25.33 -16.09 -0.71
CA ALA A 183 -26.71 -15.64 -0.89
C ALA A 183 -27.30 -15.94 -2.29
N GLY A 184 -26.54 -16.56 -3.19
CA GLY A 184 -26.98 -17.00 -4.52
C GLY A 184 -26.63 -16.06 -5.69
N PHE A 185 -25.89 -14.98 -5.47
CA PHE A 185 -25.42 -14.12 -6.57
C PHE A 185 -24.20 -14.73 -7.27
N SER A 186 -24.23 -14.82 -8.60
CA SER A 186 -23.09 -15.36 -9.36
C SER A 186 -21.86 -14.46 -9.29
N LEU A 187 -20.67 -15.08 -9.29
CA LEU A 187 -19.38 -14.37 -9.31
C LEU A 187 -19.29 -13.34 -10.45
N ARG A 188 -19.79 -13.71 -11.63
CA ARG A 188 -19.89 -12.84 -12.81
C ARG A 188 -20.64 -11.54 -12.52
N SER A 189 -21.80 -11.61 -11.86
CA SER A 189 -22.61 -10.42 -11.59
C SER A 189 -21.89 -9.45 -10.65
N CYS A 190 -21.23 -9.98 -9.61
CA CYS A 190 -20.44 -9.21 -8.66
C CYS A 190 -19.29 -8.44 -9.35
N PHE A 191 -18.53 -9.12 -10.23
CA PHE A 191 -17.41 -8.49 -10.92
C PHE A 191 -17.82 -7.52 -12.03
N ILE A 192 -18.93 -7.76 -12.73
CA ILE A 192 -19.50 -6.78 -13.69
C ILE A 192 -19.96 -5.52 -12.97
N PHE A 193 -20.56 -5.65 -11.78
CA PHE A 193 -20.89 -4.49 -10.93
C PHE A 193 -19.64 -3.69 -10.55
N LEU A 194 -18.55 -4.37 -10.14
CA LEU A 194 -17.28 -3.69 -9.86
C LEU A 194 -16.69 -2.99 -11.08
N SER A 195 -16.81 -3.58 -12.28
CA SER A 195 -16.40 -2.91 -13.51
C SER A 195 -17.23 -1.65 -13.77
N ALA A 196 -18.56 -1.68 -13.54
CA ALA A 196 -19.42 -0.51 -13.69
C ALA A 196 -19.05 0.63 -12.72
N CYS A 197 -18.61 0.31 -11.49
CA CYS A 197 -18.10 1.28 -10.52
C CYS A 197 -16.88 2.07 -11.02
N SER A 198 -16.21 1.62 -12.10
CA SER A 198 -15.08 2.36 -12.69
C SER A 198 -15.47 3.72 -13.26
N VAL A 199 -16.76 3.95 -13.56
CA VAL A 199 -17.30 5.28 -13.89
C VAL A 199 -17.07 6.26 -12.74
N VAL A 200 -17.20 5.81 -11.48
CA VAL A 200 -16.97 6.65 -10.30
C VAL A 200 -15.50 7.11 -10.23
N HIS A 201 -14.56 6.22 -10.56
CA HIS A 201 -13.14 6.57 -10.62
C HIS A 201 -12.85 7.63 -11.69
N LEU A 202 -13.50 7.53 -12.86
CA LEU A 202 -13.38 8.53 -13.93
C LEU A 202 -13.90 9.89 -13.48
N LEU A 203 -15.12 9.93 -12.92
CA LEU A 203 -15.71 11.17 -12.38
C LEU A 203 -14.78 11.80 -11.34
N ARG A 204 -14.31 11.03 -10.36
CA ARG A 204 -13.39 11.54 -9.34
C ARG A 204 -12.10 12.10 -9.94
N THR A 205 -11.54 11.42 -10.95
CA THR A 205 -10.29 11.83 -11.62
C THR A 205 -10.43 13.20 -12.29
N PHE A 206 -11.54 13.46 -12.97
CA PHE A 206 -11.73 14.72 -13.71
C PHE A 206 -12.27 15.86 -12.86
N PHE A 207 -13.13 15.58 -11.87
CA PHE A 207 -13.82 16.63 -11.11
C PHE A 207 -13.12 17.00 -9.78
N LEU A 208 -12.49 16.03 -9.12
CA LEU A 208 -11.98 16.18 -7.75
C LEU A 208 -10.45 16.14 -7.61
N LEU A 209 -9.69 15.81 -8.65
CA LEU A 209 -8.23 15.74 -8.59
C LEU A 209 -7.56 16.75 -9.53
N PRO A 210 -6.34 17.22 -9.19
CA PRO A 210 -5.56 18.06 -10.10
C PRO A 210 -5.06 17.26 -11.31
N ARG A 211 -4.74 17.97 -12.40
CA ARG A 211 -4.18 17.33 -13.61
C ARG A 211 -2.78 16.76 -13.41
N ARG A 212 -1.90 17.51 -12.73
CA ARG A 212 -0.50 17.14 -12.50
C ARG A 212 -0.25 16.64 -11.08
N HIS A 213 0.08 17.52 -10.14
CA HIS A 213 0.44 17.12 -8.77
C HIS A 213 -0.08 18.13 -7.76
N ILE A 214 -0.28 17.68 -6.53
CA ILE A 214 -0.45 18.58 -5.38
C ILE A 214 0.95 18.88 -4.81
N PRO A 215 1.46 20.13 -4.93
CA PRO A 215 2.80 20.47 -4.46
C PRO A 215 2.91 20.28 -2.94
N TYR A 216 4.10 19.89 -2.49
CA TYR A 216 4.45 19.88 -1.07
C TYR A 216 5.01 21.25 -0.69
N THR A 217 4.50 21.82 0.40
CA THR A 217 4.32 23.28 0.59
C THR A 217 3.34 23.86 -0.44
N LEU A 218 2.17 24.28 0.05
CA LEU A 218 1.11 24.80 -0.80
C LEU A 218 1.40 26.28 -1.09
N PRO A 219 1.42 26.71 -2.36
CA PRO A 219 1.44 28.13 -2.70
C PRO A 219 0.22 28.86 -2.12
N ASP A 220 0.38 30.14 -1.82
CA ASP A 220 -0.72 30.98 -1.33
C ASP A 220 -1.87 30.99 -2.35
N GLY A 221 -3.09 30.71 -1.88
CA GLY A 221 -4.28 30.65 -2.74
C GLY A 221 -4.38 29.41 -3.64
N TYR A 222 -3.62 28.33 -3.38
CA TYR A 222 -3.70 27.10 -4.18
C TYR A 222 -5.13 26.51 -4.25
N THR A 223 -5.65 26.41 -5.47
CA THR A 223 -6.91 25.74 -5.83
C THR A 223 -6.66 24.75 -6.97
N TYR A 224 -7.48 23.70 -7.05
CA TYR A 224 -7.33 22.63 -8.04
C TYR A 224 -8.69 22.13 -8.52
N GLY A 225 -8.75 21.45 -9.66
CA GLY A 225 -9.95 20.87 -10.29
C GLY A 225 -10.86 21.90 -10.97
N ILE A 226 -12.12 21.55 -11.33
CA ILE A 226 -13.00 22.48 -12.07
C ILE A 226 -13.32 23.72 -11.23
N THR A 227 -12.94 24.89 -11.73
CA THR A 227 -13.29 26.20 -11.17
C THR A 227 -14.52 26.71 -11.92
N CYS A 228 -15.68 26.72 -11.26
CA CYS A 228 -16.89 27.33 -11.83
C CYS A 228 -16.88 28.82 -11.48
N GLY A 229 -16.35 29.65 -12.39
CA GLY A 229 -16.28 31.11 -12.22
C GLY A 229 -14.95 31.70 -12.72
N LYS A 230 -15.04 32.68 -13.62
CA LYS A 230 -13.97 33.39 -14.36
C LYS A 230 -12.58 33.25 -13.74
N SER A 231 -11.82 32.26 -14.23
CA SER A 231 -10.38 32.23 -13.99
C SER A 231 -9.77 33.36 -14.81
N LYS A 232 -9.25 34.39 -14.13
CA LYS A 232 -7.97 34.96 -14.60
C LYS A 232 -7.01 33.78 -14.56
N THR A 233 -6.72 33.20 -15.71
CA THR A 233 -5.53 32.40 -15.88
C THR A 233 -4.39 33.32 -15.45
N LEU A 234 -3.80 33.09 -14.28
CA LEU A 234 -2.50 33.66 -13.97
C LEU A 234 -1.48 32.84 -14.76
N SER A 235 -1.59 32.94 -16.09
CA SER A 235 -0.45 32.89 -16.98
C SER A 235 0.36 34.13 -16.62
N LEU A 236 1.62 33.95 -16.25
CA LEU A 236 2.60 35.02 -16.39
C LEU A 236 2.72 35.31 -17.89
N GLU A 237 1.85 36.18 -18.41
CA GLU A 237 2.07 36.87 -19.68
C GLU A 237 2.22 38.37 -19.38
N PRO A 238 3.35 38.99 -19.73
CA PRO A 238 3.52 40.42 -19.60
C PRO A 238 2.64 41.12 -20.64
N THR A 239 1.92 42.13 -20.20
CA THR A 239 1.13 42.99 -21.06
C THR A 239 2.05 43.93 -21.81
N THR A 240 2.18 43.78 -23.13
CA THR A 240 2.56 44.89 -24.02
C THR A 240 1.85 44.77 -25.36
N THR A 241 0.81 45.58 -25.52
CA THR A 241 0.28 45.96 -26.84
C THR A 241 1.20 46.99 -27.48
N ASN A 242 1.40 46.80 -28.80
CA ASN A 242 1.91 47.73 -29.82
C ASN A 242 3.42 47.79 -30.07
N GLY A 243 3.80 47.29 -31.26
CA GLY A 243 4.74 47.99 -32.15
C GLY A 243 6.03 47.26 -32.51
N ASN A 244 6.07 46.73 -33.74
CA ASN A 244 7.21 46.57 -34.65
C ASN A 244 8.45 45.69 -34.31
N VAL A 245 8.57 44.63 -35.14
CA VAL A 245 9.72 44.28 -36.02
C VAL A 245 11.14 44.11 -35.43
N GLN A 246 11.62 42.86 -35.55
CA GLN A 246 13.00 42.36 -35.75
C GLN A 246 13.97 42.16 -34.57
N PRO A 247 14.94 41.22 -34.71
CA PRO A 247 15.27 40.23 -33.69
C PRO A 247 16.72 40.33 -33.17
N ALA A 248 17.06 39.39 -32.29
CA ALA A 248 18.37 39.09 -31.72
C ALA A 248 18.76 39.93 -30.49
N SER A 249 18.94 39.25 -29.36
CA SER A 249 20.26 39.01 -28.74
C SER A 249 20.04 38.28 -27.42
N GLU A 250 20.91 37.31 -27.14
CA GLU A 250 21.02 36.59 -25.88
C GLU A 250 21.13 37.56 -24.68
N GLU A 251 20.42 37.32 -23.58
CA GLU A 251 20.85 37.80 -22.25
C GLU A 251 20.17 37.07 -21.06
N LYS A 252 21.00 36.27 -20.38
CA LYS A 252 21.08 35.88 -18.95
C LYS A 252 19.82 35.88 -18.03
N PRO A 253 19.63 34.81 -17.23
CA PRO A 253 18.69 34.81 -16.12
C PRO A 253 19.26 35.60 -14.94
N LEU A 254 18.58 36.67 -14.52
CA LEU A 254 18.90 37.40 -13.31
C LEU A 254 18.28 36.67 -12.10
N ASN A 255 19.15 36.06 -11.31
CA ASN A 255 18.84 35.51 -10.00
C ASN A 255 18.29 36.59 -9.06
N MET A 256 17.30 36.21 -8.25
CA MET A 256 17.05 36.85 -6.97
C MET A 256 17.13 35.76 -5.90
N ASP A 257 18.03 36.00 -4.94
CA ASP A 257 18.63 35.04 -4.03
C ASP A 257 17.68 34.43 -3.00
N LEU A 258 17.49 33.11 -3.10
CA LEU A 258 17.41 32.20 -1.95
C LEU A 258 18.27 30.98 -2.32
N PRO A 259 19.11 30.45 -1.42
CA PRO A 259 19.91 29.27 -1.73
C PRO A 259 18.98 28.06 -1.81
N VAL A 260 18.47 27.77 -3.01
CA VAL A 260 17.83 26.50 -3.31
C VAL A 260 18.94 25.46 -3.18
N LYS A 261 18.98 24.75 -2.04
CA LYS A 261 19.83 23.57 -1.90
C LYS A 261 19.58 22.70 -3.13
N PRO A 262 20.62 22.26 -3.86
CA PRO A 262 20.42 21.39 -5.01
C PRO A 262 19.59 20.19 -4.57
N GLU A 263 18.42 20.02 -5.19
CA GLU A 263 17.56 18.89 -4.87
C GLU A 263 18.34 17.60 -5.15
N LYS A 264 18.37 16.69 -4.17
CA LYS A 264 19.09 15.42 -4.29
C LYS A 264 18.59 14.66 -5.51
N THR A 265 19.50 14.18 -6.33
CA THR A 265 19.13 13.38 -7.50
C THR A 265 18.51 12.04 -7.07
N PHE A 266 17.65 11.47 -7.91
CA PHE A 266 17.04 10.16 -7.64
C PHE A 266 18.08 9.07 -7.31
N ALA A 267 19.22 9.05 -8.01
CA ALA A 267 20.30 8.09 -7.77
C ALA A 267 20.95 8.27 -6.39
N GLU A 268 21.14 9.51 -5.93
CA GLU A 268 21.61 9.81 -4.57
C GLU A 268 20.61 9.34 -3.50
N CYS A 269 19.30 9.50 -3.76
CA CYS A 269 18.28 8.99 -2.86
C CYS A 269 18.31 7.46 -2.74
N LEU A 270 18.44 6.73 -3.85
CA LEU A 270 18.54 5.26 -3.85
C LEU A 270 19.79 4.75 -3.14
N LYS A 271 20.93 5.43 -3.30
CA LYS A 271 22.20 5.09 -2.63
C LYS A 271 22.26 5.52 -1.17
N SER A 272 21.25 6.23 -0.68
CA SER A 272 21.24 6.72 0.69
C SER A 272 21.09 5.58 1.70
N ARG A 273 21.77 5.73 2.85
CA ARG A 273 21.65 4.80 3.98
C ARG A 273 20.18 4.65 4.45
N PHE A 274 19.39 5.72 4.42
CA PHE A 274 17.98 5.68 4.78
C PHE A 274 17.18 4.78 3.85
N PHE A 275 17.43 4.87 2.54
CA PHE A 275 16.72 4.06 1.55
C PHE A 275 17.03 2.57 1.72
N VAL A 276 18.32 2.21 1.82
CA VAL A 276 18.74 0.80 1.96
C VAL A 276 18.18 0.18 3.24
N LEU A 277 18.26 0.89 4.37
CA LEU A 277 17.72 0.38 5.64
C LEU A 277 16.19 0.33 5.64
N GLN A 278 15.51 1.27 5.01
CA GLN A 278 14.05 1.25 4.86
C GLN A 278 13.61 0.10 3.95
N LEU A 279 14.34 -0.17 2.88
CA LEU A 279 14.12 -1.30 1.99
C LEU A 279 14.27 -2.63 2.75
N LEU A 280 15.36 -2.81 3.50
CA LEU A 280 15.55 -4.02 4.32
C LEU A 280 14.45 -4.15 5.37
N TRP A 281 14.12 -3.08 6.08
CA TRP A 281 13.07 -3.04 7.08
C TRP A 281 11.71 -3.48 6.51
N LEU A 282 11.30 -2.92 5.37
CA LEU A 282 10.05 -3.29 4.71
C LEU A 282 10.09 -4.74 4.21
N SER A 283 11.17 -5.14 3.55
CA SER A 283 11.27 -6.45 2.91
C SER A 283 11.15 -7.61 3.90
N ILE A 284 11.80 -7.49 5.07
CA ILE A 284 11.76 -8.52 6.11
C ILE A 284 10.34 -8.69 6.65
N MET A 285 9.67 -7.58 6.99
CA MET A 285 8.30 -7.64 7.51
C MET A 285 7.31 -8.09 6.44
N GLN A 286 7.45 -7.58 5.21
CA GLN A 286 6.57 -7.92 4.09
C GLN A 286 6.60 -9.42 3.76
N LEU A 287 7.79 -10.03 3.71
CA LEU A 287 7.94 -11.46 3.53
C LEU A 287 7.18 -12.25 4.62
N ARG A 288 7.29 -11.84 5.88
CA ARG A 288 6.59 -12.48 7.01
C ARG A 288 5.07 -12.40 6.87
N HIS A 289 4.55 -11.27 6.40
CA HIS A 289 3.11 -11.08 6.19
C HIS A 289 2.60 -11.93 5.02
N TYR A 290 3.32 -11.93 3.90
CA TYR A 290 2.90 -12.66 2.71
C TYR A 290 2.92 -14.17 2.91
N LEU A 291 3.95 -14.69 3.59
CA LEU A 291 3.98 -16.10 3.94
C LEU A 291 2.80 -16.47 4.87
N PHE A 292 2.45 -15.63 5.85
CA PHE A 292 1.30 -15.88 6.72
C PHE A 292 -0.02 -15.93 5.94
N ILE A 293 -0.28 -14.91 5.10
CA ILE A 293 -1.51 -14.85 4.30
C ILE A 293 -1.59 -16.02 3.32
N GLY A 294 -0.48 -16.33 2.64
CA GLY A 294 -0.40 -17.41 1.66
C GLY A 294 -0.60 -18.81 2.27
N THR A 295 -0.18 -19.01 3.53
CA THR A 295 -0.28 -20.30 4.23
C THR A 295 -1.46 -20.42 5.18
N LEU A 296 -2.28 -19.37 5.30
CA LEU A 296 -3.38 -19.34 6.27
C LEU A 296 -4.38 -20.49 6.06
N ASN A 297 -4.78 -20.76 4.82
CA ASN A 297 -5.73 -21.83 4.52
C ASN A 297 -5.18 -23.22 4.90
N PRO A 298 -4.00 -23.65 4.41
CA PRO A 298 -3.38 -24.92 4.85
C PRO A 298 -3.12 -24.99 6.36
N MET A 299 -2.70 -23.88 6.98
CA MET A 299 -2.47 -23.81 8.42
C MET A 299 -3.76 -24.09 9.20
N LEU A 300 -4.87 -23.44 8.83
CA LEU A 300 -6.16 -23.61 9.49
C LEU A 300 -6.69 -25.03 9.28
N GLN A 301 -6.63 -25.55 8.05
CA GLN A 301 -7.03 -26.94 7.75
C GLN A 301 -6.31 -27.94 8.66
N ARG A 302 -5.01 -27.76 8.88
CA ARG A 302 -4.27 -28.64 9.79
C ARG A 302 -4.66 -28.44 11.26
N LEU A 303 -4.79 -27.21 11.72
CA LEU A 303 -5.12 -26.91 13.12
C LEU A 303 -6.54 -27.32 13.51
N THR A 304 -7.47 -27.39 12.56
CA THR A 304 -8.86 -27.83 12.76
C THR A 304 -9.09 -29.30 12.40
N ALA A 305 -8.03 -30.08 12.14
CA ALA A 305 -8.12 -31.46 11.67
C ALA A 305 -9.01 -31.64 10.41
N GLY A 306 -9.08 -30.61 9.56
CA GLY A 306 -9.84 -30.60 8.32
C GLY A 306 -11.31 -30.22 8.45
N GLU A 307 -11.79 -29.82 9.64
CA GLU A 307 -13.21 -29.48 9.82
C GLU A 307 -13.60 -28.20 9.05
N PRO A 308 -14.50 -28.27 8.05
CA PRO A 308 -14.73 -27.18 7.10
C PRO A 308 -15.46 -25.98 7.72
N SER A 309 -16.36 -26.22 8.68
CA SER A 309 -17.09 -25.19 9.45
C SER A 309 -16.13 -24.29 10.23
N LEU A 310 -15.22 -24.89 11.01
CA LEU A 310 -14.20 -24.18 11.77
C LEU A 310 -13.24 -23.40 10.86
N VAL A 311 -12.78 -24.02 9.76
CA VAL A 311 -11.92 -23.32 8.78
C VAL A 311 -12.62 -22.07 8.25
N SER A 312 -13.88 -22.19 7.83
CA SER A 312 -14.66 -21.04 7.33
C SER A 312 -14.83 -19.96 8.42
N GLN A 313 -15.10 -20.34 9.67
CA GLN A 313 -15.20 -19.42 10.80
C GLN A 313 -13.92 -18.59 10.99
N TYR A 314 -12.75 -19.23 11.01
CA TYR A 314 -11.47 -18.55 11.20
C TYR A 314 -11.08 -17.70 9.98
N ILE A 315 -11.40 -18.14 8.76
CA ILE A 315 -11.23 -17.32 7.54
C ILE A 315 -12.10 -16.06 7.61
N ASN A 316 -13.36 -16.21 8.00
CA ASN A 316 -14.27 -15.08 8.16
C ASN A 316 -13.76 -14.12 9.25
N ALA A 317 -13.28 -14.65 10.39
CA ALA A 317 -12.69 -13.84 11.44
C ALA A 317 -11.46 -13.07 10.96
N PHE A 318 -10.54 -13.72 10.25
CA PHE A 318 -9.38 -13.06 9.65
C PHE A 318 -9.83 -11.94 8.69
N ALA A 319 -10.77 -12.24 7.79
CA ALA A 319 -11.28 -11.25 6.83
C ALA A 319 -11.98 -10.06 7.52
N ILE A 320 -12.75 -10.30 8.58
CA ILE A 320 -13.38 -9.24 9.39
C ILE A 320 -12.31 -8.40 10.08
N THR A 321 -11.27 -9.01 10.66
CA THR A 321 -10.20 -8.23 11.29
C THR A 321 -9.48 -7.32 10.30
N GLN A 322 -9.35 -7.70 9.01
CA GLN A 322 -8.75 -6.82 8.01
C GLN A 322 -9.52 -5.51 7.80
N LEU A 323 -10.85 -5.48 8.01
CA LEU A 323 -11.65 -4.25 7.94
C LEU A 323 -11.18 -3.19 8.95
N CYS A 324 -10.58 -3.62 10.06
CA CYS A 324 -10.10 -2.72 11.10
C CYS A 324 -8.79 -2.00 10.71
N GLY A 325 -8.16 -2.34 9.58
CA GLY A 325 -6.89 -1.72 9.17
C GLY A 325 -6.99 -0.19 9.04
N VAL A 326 -8.12 0.32 8.56
CA VAL A 326 -8.40 1.76 8.43
C VAL A 326 -8.48 2.46 9.79
N LEU A 327 -8.87 1.74 10.85
CA LEU A 327 -8.93 2.26 12.22
C LEU A 327 -7.55 2.27 12.88
N CYS A 328 -6.70 1.30 12.54
CA CYS A 328 -5.34 1.16 13.07
C CYS A 328 -4.33 2.10 12.40
N ALA A 329 -4.43 2.28 11.09
CA ALA A 329 -3.47 3.09 10.31
C ALA A 329 -3.31 4.56 10.75
N PRO A 330 -4.34 5.32 11.18
CA PRO A 330 -4.15 6.69 11.63
C PRO A 330 -3.28 6.79 12.88
N TRP A 331 -3.21 5.76 13.75
CA TRP A 331 -2.36 5.80 14.93
C TRP A 331 -0.89 5.97 14.57
N ASN A 332 -0.43 5.29 13.51
CA ASN A 332 0.93 5.44 13.00
C ASN A 332 1.21 6.88 12.55
N GLY A 333 0.32 7.46 11.74
CA GLY A 333 0.49 8.82 11.23
C GLY A 333 0.38 9.89 12.32
N LEU A 334 -0.48 9.70 13.33
CA LEU A 334 -0.56 10.56 14.51
C LEU A 334 0.75 10.56 15.30
N ILE A 335 1.41 9.40 15.42
CA ILE A 335 2.74 9.30 16.04
C ILE A 335 3.78 10.10 15.24
N MET A 336 3.71 10.06 13.91
CA MET A 336 4.64 10.78 13.03
C MET A 336 4.37 12.29 12.98
N ASP A 337 3.11 12.71 13.11
CA ASP A 337 2.72 14.12 13.09
C ASP A 337 2.75 14.77 14.50
N ARG A 338 3.06 14.03 15.57
CA ARG A 338 2.92 14.49 16.98
C ARG A 338 3.65 15.78 17.35
N HIS A 339 4.72 16.11 16.62
CA HIS A 339 5.53 17.31 16.86
C HIS A 339 5.15 18.48 15.95
N LYS A 340 4.29 18.28 14.94
CA LYS A 340 3.87 19.34 14.04
C LYS A 340 3.00 20.34 14.78
N GLY A 341 3.36 21.62 14.67
CA GLY A 341 2.73 22.73 15.39
C GLY A 341 3.25 22.98 16.81
N ARG A 342 4.25 22.22 17.29
CA ARG A 342 4.95 22.52 18.56
C ARG A 342 6.16 23.43 18.32
N THR A 343 6.56 24.17 19.36
CA THR A 343 7.80 24.96 19.35
C THR A 343 9.00 24.05 19.13
N ARG A 344 9.75 24.32 18.07
CA ARG A 344 10.95 23.58 17.68
C ARG A 344 12.13 24.02 18.54
N ALA A 345 13.14 23.15 18.70
CA ALA A 345 14.39 23.59 19.33
C ALA A 345 15.06 24.67 18.45
N PRO A 346 15.76 25.65 19.04
CA PRO A 346 16.45 26.68 18.26
C PRO A 346 17.41 26.04 17.24
N GLY A 347 17.31 26.47 15.98
CA GLY A 347 18.09 25.94 14.86
C GLY A 347 17.67 24.53 14.35
N GLU A 348 16.59 23.93 14.86
CA GLU A 348 16.06 22.66 14.37
C GLU A 348 15.25 22.84 13.08
N SER A 349 15.59 22.09 12.04
CA SER A 349 14.82 22.09 10.79
C SER A 349 13.53 21.28 10.94
N GLU A 350 12.50 21.62 10.15
CA GLU A 350 11.23 20.86 10.12
C GLU A 350 11.46 19.39 9.76
N GLN A 351 12.35 19.13 8.80
CA GLN A 351 12.70 17.78 8.37
C GLN A 351 13.38 16.97 9.49
N GLU A 352 14.22 17.59 10.32
CA GLU A 352 14.87 16.92 11.47
C GLU A 352 13.85 16.52 12.54
N ALA A 353 12.91 17.41 12.86
CA ALA A 353 11.84 17.13 13.82
C ALA A 353 10.92 15.99 13.34
N ASP A 354 10.53 16.01 12.06
CA ASP A 354 9.70 14.97 11.46
C ASP A 354 10.43 13.61 11.39
N LEU A 355 11.74 13.62 11.08
CA LEU A 355 12.55 12.40 11.08
C LEU A 355 12.67 11.81 12.49
N ARG A 356 12.83 12.65 13.51
CA ARG A 356 12.84 12.22 14.92
C ARG A 356 11.50 11.63 15.36
N ALA A 357 10.38 12.18 14.89
CA ALA A 357 9.05 11.62 15.15
C ALA A 357 8.90 10.20 14.57
N SER A 358 9.46 9.99 13.38
CA SER A 358 9.42 8.73 12.64
C SER A 358 10.08 7.56 13.38
N VAL A 359 11.08 7.81 14.24
CA VAL A 359 11.78 6.77 15.02
C VAL A 359 10.83 5.92 15.85
N LEU A 360 9.87 6.54 16.55
CA LEU A 360 8.93 5.80 17.39
C LEU A 360 7.98 4.95 16.54
N SER A 361 7.49 5.51 15.42
CA SER A 361 6.63 4.79 14.48
C SER A 361 7.33 3.53 13.95
N LEU A 362 8.58 3.66 13.48
CA LEU A 362 9.39 2.56 12.98
C LEU A 362 9.67 1.50 14.06
N PHE A 363 10.03 1.92 15.28
CA PHE A 363 10.29 1.02 16.40
C PHE A 363 9.04 0.23 16.81
N LEU A 364 7.89 0.91 16.97
CA LEU A 364 6.63 0.25 17.34
C LEU A 364 6.19 -0.74 16.27
N THR A 365 6.39 -0.42 15.00
CA THR A 365 6.10 -1.34 13.90
C THR A 365 7.01 -2.57 13.94
N SER A 366 8.31 -2.42 14.24
CA SER A 366 9.21 -3.56 14.47
C SER A 366 8.77 -4.44 15.64
N LEU A 367 8.40 -3.82 16.76
CA LEU A 367 7.92 -4.53 17.94
C LEU A 367 6.63 -5.32 17.66
N GLN A 368 5.66 -4.69 16.99
CA GLN A 368 4.42 -5.33 16.57
C GLN A 368 4.67 -6.52 15.63
N CYS A 369 5.65 -6.42 14.72
CA CYS A 369 6.00 -7.51 13.80
C CYS A 369 6.55 -8.73 14.56
N VAL A 370 7.40 -8.50 15.57
CA VAL A 370 7.92 -9.59 16.43
C VAL A 370 6.77 -10.24 17.21
N ALA A 371 5.90 -9.43 17.82
CA ALA A 371 4.75 -9.94 18.58
C ALA A 371 3.83 -10.79 17.70
N PHE A 372 3.47 -10.30 16.52
CA PHE A 372 2.71 -11.05 15.51
C PHE A 372 3.43 -12.35 15.14
N SER A 373 4.74 -12.30 14.85
CA SER A 373 5.50 -13.47 14.41
C SER A 373 5.57 -14.55 15.50
N LEU A 374 5.72 -14.16 16.77
CA LEU A 374 5.71 -15.06 17.90
C LEU A 374 4.35 -15.76 18.04
N CYS A 375 3.24 -15.01 18.03
CA CYS A 375 1.90 -15.58 18.14
C CYS A 375 1.58 -16.55 16.99
N ALA A 376 1.92 -16.17 15.75
CA ALA A 376 1.73 -17.03 14.58
C ALA A 376 2.63 -18.28 14.56
N SER A 377 3.71 -18.32 15.35
CA SER A 377 4.59 -19.49 15.46
C SER A 377 4.01 -20.58 16.36
N ILE A 378 3.09 -20.23 17.25
CA ILE A 378 2.50 -21.14 18.23
C ILE A 378 1.28 -21.83 17.60
N PRO A 379 1.27 -23.18 17.48
CA PRO A 379 0.18 -23.93 16.85
C PRO A 379 -1.03 -24.11 17.80
N TYR A 380 -1.59 -23.00 18.28
CA TYR A 380 -2.77 -22.98 19.16
C TYR A 380 -3.91 -22.23 18.49
N LEU A 381 -5.05 -22.90 18.29
CA LEU A 381 -6.15 -22.41 17.46
C LEU A 381 -6.82 -21.14 18.05
N PRO A 382 -7.17 -21.04 19.35
CA PRO A 382 -7.74 -19.82 19.91
C PRO A 382 -6.82 -18.60 19.86
N LEU A 383 -5.50 -18.79 19.93
CA LEU A 383 -4.52 -17.70 19.82
C LEU A 383 -4.54 -17.03 18.43
N GLN A 384 -5.04 -17.71 17.40
CA GLN A 384 -5.05 -17.15 16.04
C GLN A 384 -5.92 -15.90 15.91
N TYR A 385 -6.97 -15.74 16.74
CA TYR A 385 -7.71 -14.48 16.79
C TYR A 385 -6.82 -13.29 17.17
N LEU A 386 -5.96 -13.46 18.19
CA LEU A 386 -4.99 -12.44 18.58
C LEU A 386 -3.94 -12.24 17.48
N THR A 387 -3.45 -13.33 16.88
CA THR A 387 -2.52 -13.27 15.74
C THR A 387 -3.09 -12.42 14.60
N PHE A 388 -4.38 -12.57 14.26
CA PHE A 388 -5.04 -11.80 13.21
C PHE A 388 -5.08 -10.30 13.54
N VAL A 389 -5.44 -9.95 14.78
CA VAL A 389 -5.45 -8.56 15.24
C VAL A 389 -4.05 -7.94 15.18
N LEU A 390 -3.03 -8.65 15.68
CA LEU A 390 -1.64 -8.19 15.64
C LEU A 390 -1.11 -8.04 14.21
N GLN A 391 -1.49 -8.97 13.32
CA GLN A 391 -1.12 -8.92 11.91
C GLN A 391 -1.71 -7.69 11.22
N VAL A 392 -3.00 -7.40 11.42
CA VAL A 392 -3.66 -6.23 10.81
C VAL A 392 -3.09 -4.92 11.34
N LEU A 393 -2.89 -4.85 12.66
CA LEU A 393 -2.28 -3.69 13.31
C LEU A 393 -0.88 -3.42 12.73
N ASN A 394 -0.05 -4.47 12.65
CA ASN A 394 1.30 -4.34 12.13
C ASN A 394 1.32 -3.96 10.66
N ARG A 395 0.49 -4.61 9.83
CA ARG A 395 0.37 -4.35 8.40
C ARG A 395 0.00 -2.89 8.12
N SER A 396 -0.96 -2.36 8.86
CA SER A 396 -1.41 -0.97 8.76
C SER A 396 -0.29 0.03 9.09
N PHE A 397 0.51 -0.28 10.11
CA PHE A 397 1.68 0.50 10.50
C PHE A 397 2.84 0.37 9.49
N LEU A 398 3.03 -0.82 8.91
CA LEU A 398 4.09 -1.14 7.96
C LEU A 398 3.96 -0.30 6.67
N TYR A 399 2.83 -0.42 5.98
CA TYR A 399 2.64 0.25 4.69
C TYR A 399 2.38 1.76 4.84
N GLY A 400 1.54 2.14 5.81
CA GLY A 400 1.29 3.53 6.14
C GLY A 400 2.56 4.25 6.62
N GLY A 401 3.29 3.63 7.55
CA GLY A 401 4.55 4.15 8.08
C GLY A 401 5.64 4.22 7.00
N ASN A 402 5.73 3.25 6.10
CA ASN A 402 6.65 3.31 4.95
C ASN A 402 6.35 4.52 4.05
N ALA A 403 5.09 4.70 3.65
CA ALA A 403 4.69 5.82 2.80
C ALA A 403 4.96 7.17 3.49
N ALA A 404 4.58 7.30 4.76
CA ALA A 404 4.81 8.51 5.54
C ALA A 404 6.31 8.79 5.74
N PHE A 405 7.12 7.75 6.02
CA PHE A 405 8.56 7.90 6.20
C PHE A 405 9.22 8.38 4.91
N ILE A 406 8.90 7.78 3.77
CA ILE A 406 9.43 8.21 2.46
C ILE A 406 9.05 9.66 2.17
N SER A 407 7.83 10.06 2.54
CA SER A 407 7.33 11.43 2.37
C SER A 407 8.06 12.48 3.23
N VAL A 408 8.69 12.06 4.34
CA VAL A 408 9.44 12.89 5.30
C VAL A 408 10.94 12.88 5.00
N ALA A 409 11.50 11.69 4.73
CA ALA A 409 12.94 11.48 4.57
C ALA A 409 13.47 11.95 3.20
N PHE A 410 12.62 11.99 2.17
CA PHE A 410 13.03 12.25 0.79
C PHE A 410 12.27 13.41 0.13
N PRO A 411 12.84 14.04 -0.91
CA PRO A 411 12.17 15.07 -1.69
C PRO A 411 10.86 14.60 -2.32
N SER A 412 9.84 15.46 -2.28
CA SER A 412 8.50 15.13 -2.78
C SER A 412 8.43 14.90 -4.30
N CYS A 413 9.37 15.49 -5.07
CA CYS A 413 9.49 15.33 -6.53
C CYS A 413 9.89 13.91 -6.97
N HIS A 414 10.39 13.09 -6.06
CA HIS A 414 10.77 11.70 -6.30
C HIS A 414 9.92 10.71 -5.49
N PHE A 415 8.81 11.18 -4.89
CA PHE A 415 8.00 10.37 -3.99
C PHE A 415 7.50 9.09 -4.66
N GLY A 416 6.87 9.19 -5.84
CA GLY A 416 6.33 8.02 -6.54
C GLY A 416 7.41 7.03 -6.93
N LYS A 417 8.52 7.50 -7.51
CA LYS A 417 9.66 6.67 -7.91
C LYS A 417 10.33 5.99 -6.72
N LEU A 418 10.52 6.67 -5.59
CA LEU A 418 11.13 6.11 -4.40
C LEU A 418 10.21 5.11 -3.69
N TYR A 419 8.93 5.47 -3.50
CA TYR A 419 7.93 4.57 -2.94
C TYR A 419 7.80 3.29 -3.79
N GLY A 420 7.72 3.45 -5.11
CA GLY A 420 7.69 2.35 -6.05
C GLY A 420 8.96 1.52 -6.07
N SER A 421 10.14 2.14 -5.92
CA SER A 421 11.42 1.42 -5.86
C SER A 421 11.53 0.58 -4.60
N VAL A 422 11.15 1.13 -3.44
CA VAL A 422 11.14 0.39 -2.18
C VAL A 422 10.21 -0.84 -2.27
N LEU A 423 9.00 -0.67 -2.81
CA LEU A 423 8.05 -1.78 -2.96
C LEU A 423 8.48 -2.80 -4.03
N ALA A 424 9.00 -2.36 -5.17
CA ALA A 424 9.43 -3.27 -6.22
C ALA A 424 10.63 -4.11 -5.79
N LEU A 425 11.62 -3.51 -5.12
CA LEU A 425 12.77 -4.24 -4.60
C LEU A 425 12.39 -5.16 -3.44
N SER A 426 11.45 -4.76 -2.58
CA SER A 426 10.94 -5.65 -1.52
C SER A 426 10.14 -6.84 -2.08
N ALA A 427 9.47 -6.66 -3.23
CA ALA A 427 8.76 -7.73 -3.94
C ALA A 427 9.71 -8.86 -4.36
N VAL A 428 10.91 -8.50 -4.86
CA VAL A 428 11.92 -9.47 -5.29
C VAL A 428 12.36 -10.36 -4.12
N LEU A 429 12.59 -9.76 -2.95
CA LEU A 429 12.90 -10.52 -1.73
C LEU A 429 11.69 -11.33 -1.26
N SER A 430 10.48 -10.83 -1.46
CA SER A 430 9.24 -11.52 -1.09
C SER A 430 8.97 -12.76 -1.94
N VAL A 431 9.60 -12.92 -3.12
CA VAL A 431 9.53 -14.17 -3.92
C VAL A 431 10.07 -15.37 -3.14
N LEU A 432 10.95 -15.16 -2.16
CA LEU A 432 11.42 -16.19 -1.24
C LEU A 432 10.27 -16.88 -0.45
N GLN A 433 9.06 -16.33 -0.46
CA GLN A 433 7.89 -17.01 0.11
C GLN A 433 7.63 -18.37 -0.54
N TYR A 434 7.86 -18.53 -1.85
CA TYR A 434 7.60 -19.78 -2.57
C TYR A 434 8.54 -20.92 -2.13
N PRO A 435 9.87 -20.76 -2.12
CA PRO A 435 10.75 -21.79 -1.59
C PRO A 435 10.52 -22.04 -0.09
N CYS A 436 10.15 -21.02 0.70
CA CYS A 436 9.74 -21.23 2.09
C CYS A 436 8.50 -22.14 2.20
N PHE A 437 7.49 -21.93 1.36
CA PHE A 437 6.31 -22.79 1.30
C PHE A 437 6.65 -24.23 0.89
N ALA A 438 7.47 -24.39 -0.15
CA ALA A 438 7.95 -25.69 -0.60
C ALA A 438 8.75 -26.41 0.50
N LEU A 439 9.55 -25.69 1.27
CA LEU A 439 10.28 -26.24 2.41
C LEU A 439 9.34 -26.75 3.51
N VAL A 440 8.26 -26.01 3.82
CA VAL A 440 7.26 -26.41 4.81
C VAL A 440 6.53 -27.68 4.37
N ASN A 441 6.05 -27.73 3.13
CA ASN A 441 5.23 -28.85 2.65
C ASN A 441 6.03 -30.06 2.18
N GLY A 442 7.31 -29.87 1.83
CA GLY A 442 8.21 -30.96 1.46
C GLY A 442 8.94 -31.54 2.68
N PRO A 443 10.22 -31.20 2.90
CA PRO A 443 11.09 -31.85 3.89
C PRO A 443 10.63 -31.70 5.34
N LEU A 444 9.80 -30.70 5.65
CA LEU A 444 9.26 -30.49 7.00
C LEU A 444 7.92 -31.21 7.24
N ASN A 445 7.44 -32.04 6.31
CA ASN A 445 6.20 -32.81 6.42
C ASN A 445 5.00 -31.93 6.86
N GLY A 446 4.92 -30.72 6.30
CA GLY A 446 3.90 -29.73 6.61
C GLY A 446 4.12 -28.93 7.90
N ASN A 447 5.18 -29.16 8.69
CA ASN A 447 5.44 -28.44 9.95
C ASN A 447 6.14 -27.07 9.73
N PRO A 448 5.45 -25.93 9.90
CA PRO A 448 6.01 -24.61 9.66
C PRO A 448 6.87 -24.09 10.81
N LEU A 449 7.02 -24.83 11.93
CA LEU A 449 7.64 -24.33 13.16
C LEU A 449 9.05 -23.78 12.92
N TYR A 450 9.92 -24.51 12.24
CA TYR A 450 11.31 -24.09 12.00
C TYR A 450 11.39 -22.85 11.12
N VAL A 451 10.56 -22.76 10.07
CA VAL A 451 10.48 -21.59 9.20
C VAL A 451 9.96 -20.38 9.96
N ASN A 452 8.95 -20.57 10.82
CA ASN A 452 8.39 -19.52 11.65
C ASN A 452 9.40 -19.01 12.71
N ILE A 453 10.19 -19.89 13.34
CA ILE A 453 11.26 -19.50 14.27
C ILE A 453 12.32 -18.69 13.52
N ALA A 454 12.78 -19.17 12.36
CA ALA A 454 13.77 -18.47 11.55
C ALA A 454 13.30 -17.07 11.15
N LEU A 455 12.05 -16.94 10.69
CA LEU A 455 11.46 -15.64 10.33
C LEU A 455 11.27 -14.71 11.54
N THR A 456 10.96 -15.27 12.71
CA THR A 456 10.86 -14.48 13.95
C THR A 456 12.23 -13.92 14.32
N LEU A 457 13.29 -14.72 14.29
CA LEU A 457 14.66 -14.24 14.52
C LEU A 457 15.07 -13.21 13.46
N PHE A 458 14.73 -13.45 12.20
CA PHE A 458 15.01 -12.52 11.11
C PHE A 458 14.30 -11.17 11.29
N SER A 459 13.09 -11.17 11.86
CA SER A 459 12.34 -9.93 12.15
C SER A 459 13.02 -9.04 13.19
N LEU A 460 13.93 -9.56 14.04
CA LEU A 460 14.71 -8.76 14.98
C LEU A 460 15.68 -7.80 14.26
N LEU A 461 16.14 -8.14 13.06
CA LEU A 461 17.01 -7.25 12.26
C LEU A 461 16.30 -5.95 11.88
N THR A 462 14.97 -5.91 11.90
CA THR A 462 14.21 -4.69 11.58
C THR A 462 14.47 -3.56 12.57
N PHE A 463 14.90 -3.85 13.81
CA PHE A 463 15.26 -2.81 14.79
C PHE A 463 16.50 -1.98 14.40
N ILE A 464 17.30 -2.45 13.43
CA ILE A 464 18.49 -1.72 12.94
C ILE A 464 18.08 -0.38 12.31
N HIS A 465 16.96 -0.34 11.58
CA HIS A 465 16.51 0.88 10.92
C HIS A 465 16.11 2.02 11.89
N PRO A 466 15.17 1.84 12.85
CA PRO A 466 14.84 2.88 13.82
C PRO A 466 16.05 3.29 14.67
N LEU A 467 16.93 2.34 15.04
CA LEU A 467 18.17 2.67 15.76
C LEU A 467 19.09 3.57 14.92
N SER A 468 19.26 3.26 13.64
CA SER A 468 20.07 4.07 12.72
C SER A 468 19.50 5.49 12.56
N VAL A 469 18.18 5.63 12.42
CA VAL A 469 17.51 6.94 12.32
C VAL A 469 17.68 7.72 13.63
N PHE A 470 17.53 7.05 14.78
CA PHE A 470 17.73 7.65 16.10
C PHE A 470 19.16 8.17 16.27
N LEU A 471 20.17 7.37 15.94
CA LEU A 471 21.58 7.77 16.04
C LEU A 471 21.90 8.95 15.11
N HIS A 472 21.31 8.99 13.91
CA HIS A 472 21.45 10.13 13.01
C HIS A 472 20.85 11.41 13.60
N CYS A 473 19.62 11.35 14.12
CA CYS A 473 18.97 12.50 14.77
C CYS A 473 19.76 12.99 15.98
N ARG A 474 20.31 12.06 16.78
CA ARG A 474 21.17 12.40 17.93
C ARG A 474 22.46 13.08 17.48
N SER A 475 23.09 12.61 16.41
CA SER A 475 24.31 13.21 15.86
C SER A 475 24.07 14.65 15.39
N LEU A 476 22.94 14.92 14.71
CA LEU A 476 22.54 16.27 14.30
C LEU A 476 22.32 17.18 15.52
N ALA A 477 21.59 16.71 16.53
CA ALA A 477 21.36 17.46 17.76
C ALA A 477 22.67 17.78 18.51
N SER A 478 23.61 16.83 18.58
CA SER A 478 24.94 17.07 19.17
C SER A 478 25.77 18.06 18.35
N GLY A 479 25.69 18.03 17.02
CA GLY A 479 26.34 19.02 16.14
C GLY A 479 25.81 20.43 16.38
N ARG A 480 24.48 20.59 16.50
CA ARG A 480 23.83 21.87 16.82
C ARG A 480 24.24 22.41 18.18
N ALA A 481 24.30 21.55 19.20
CA ALA A 481 24.77 21.96 20.52
C ALA A 481 26.19 22.53 20.44
N ARG A 482 27.11 21.86 19.73
CA ARG A 482 28.49 22.34 19.54
C ARG A 482 28.57 23.67 18.79
N SER A 483 27.76 23.88 17.75
CA SER A 483 27.75 25.13 16.98
C SER A 483 27.09 26.31 17.71
N THR A 484 26.34 26.05 18.79
CA THR A 484 25.71 27.13 19.59
C THR A 484 26.66 27.66 20.68
N TYR A 485 27.69 26.90 21.05
CA TYR A 485 28.71 27.26 22.04
C TYR A 485 30.06 27.69 21.41
N SER A 486 30.18 27.63 20.08
CA SER A 486 31.30 28.17 19.31
C SER A 486 30.85 29.45 18.62
#